data_AF-A0A9Q9IKG2-F1
#
_entry.id   AF-A0A9Q9IKG2-F1
#
_cell.length_a   1.000
_cell.length_b   1.000
_cell.length_c   1.000
_cell.angle_alpha   90.00
_cell.angle_beta   90.00
_cell.angle_gamma   90.00
#
_symmetry.space_group_name_H-M   'P 1'
#
loop_
_entity.id
_entity.type
_entity.pdbx_description
1 polymer ?
#
loop_
_entity_poly.entity_id
_entity_poly.type
_entity_poly.pdbx_seq_one_letter_code
_entity_poly.pdbx_strand_id
1 'polypeptide(L)'
;MGDGTNRVDLLTLEEFRSRLNDRLDNAKELLQKLNAMSKPALGTFLDAKTTAADYDRVHRQHVQRASRLVSAIEAAQSATDSIIRNYKTTESRNAASQAEIRRALGDVTLELEGRSDGQ
;
A
#
# COMPACT_ATOMS: atom_id res chain seq x y z
N MET A 1 6.88 10.57 25.21
CA MET A 1 5.83 9.55 25.01
C MET A 1 5.40 9.64 23.54
N GLY A 2 5.85 8.73 22.66
CA GLY A 2 5.57 8.83 21.21
C GLY A 2 6.00 7.62 20.38
N ASP A 3 7.01 6.86 20.83
CA ASP A 3 7.55 5.72 20.07
C ASP A 3 6.63 4.49 20.02
N GLY A 4 5.70 4.37 20.98
CA GLY A 4 4.77 3.23 21.04
C GLY A 4 3.65 3.28 19.99
N THR A 5 3.14 4.48 19.69
CA THR A 5 2.01 4.65 18.76
C THR A 5 2.46 4.51 17.31
N ASN A 6 3.60 5.12 16.95
CA ASN A 6 4.10 5.08 15.57
C ASN A 6 4.52 3.67 15.13
N ARG A 7 5.10 2.87 16.03
CA ARG A 7 5.48 1.48 15.72
C ARG A 7 4.27 0.59 15.47
N VAL A 8 3.17 0.82 16.19
CA VAL A 8 1.89 0.12 16.00
C VAL A 8 1.24 0.53 14.67
N ASP A 9 1.28 1.82 14.32
CA ASP A 9 0.77 2.31 13.03
C ASP A 9 1.57 1.75 11.83
N LEU A 10 2.87 1.55 11.98
CA LEU A 10 3.71 1.00 10.91
C LEU A 10 3.45 -0.51 10.67
N LEU A 11 3.27 -1.27 11.76
CA LEU A 11 2.88 -2.68 11.71
C LEU A 11 1.49 -2.87 11.06
N THR A 12 0.53 -2.01 11.40
CA THR A 12 -0.81 -2.07 10.80
C THR A 12 -0.80 -1.67 9.32
N LEU A 13 0.06 -0.74 8.90
CA LEU A 13 0.26 -0.40 7.49
C LEU A 13 0.93 -1.54 6.70
N GLU A 14 1.89 -2.26 7.30
CA GLU A 14 2.52 -3.43 6.66
C GLU A 14 1.52 -4.60 6.53
N GLU A 15 0.66 -4.82 7.53
CA GLU A 15 -0.44 -5.78 7.44
C GLU A 15 -1.48 -5.39 6.38
N PHE A 16 -1.84 -4.10 6.31
CA PHE A 16 -2.75 -3.59 5.28
C PHE A 16 -2.17 -3.78 3.88
N ARG A 17 -0.87 -3.51 3.70
CA ARG A 17 -0.14 -3.77 2.46
C ARG A 17 -0.18 -5.25 2.08
N SER A 18 0.03 -6.15 3.03
CA SER A 18 -0.06 -7.59 2.80
C SER A 18 -1.44 -7.99 2.28
N ARG A 19 -2.51 -7.51 2.92
CA ARG A 19 -3.89 -7.74 2.47
C ARG A 19 -4.17 -7.17 1.09
N LEU A 20 -3.58 -6.03 0.73
CA LEU A 20 -3.70 -5.47 -0.62
C LEU A 20 -3.02 -6.36 -1.67
N ASN A 21 -1.89 -7.01 -1.35
CA ASN A 21 -1.25 -7.97 -2.26
C ASN A 21 -2.17 -9.16 -2.56
N ASP A 22 -2.74 -9.78 -1.53
CA ASP A 22 -3.68 -10.89 -1.71
C ASP A 22 -4.88 -10.47 -2.57
N ARG A 23 -5.40 -9.25 -2.35
CA ARG A 23 -6.51 -8.72 -3.14
C ARG A 23 -6.11 -8.41 -4.58
N LEU A 24 -4.88 -7.97 -4.82
CA LEU A 24 -4.36 -7.76 -6.17
C LEU A 24 -4.28 -9.06 -6.95
N ASP A 25 -3.76 -10.11 -6.32
CA ASP A 25 -3.62 -11.43 -6.96
C ASP A 25 -4.98 -12.02 -7.32
N ASN A 26 -5.94 -11.94 -6.40
CA ASN A 26 -7.33 -12.33 -6.67
C ASN A 26 -7.95 -11.54 -7.82
N ALA A 27 -7.71 -10.22 -7.89
CA ALA A 27 -8.24 -9.37 -8.96
C ALA A 27 -7.59 -9.67 -10.32
N LYS A 28 -6.29 -9.98 -10.33
CA LYS A 28 -5.56 -10.42 -11.53
C LYS A 28 -6.04 -11.78 -12.02
N GLU A 29 -6.26 -12.73 -11.11
CA GLU A 29 -6.80 -14.05 -11.45
C GLU A 29 -8.21 -13.94 -12.03
N LEU A 30 -9.07 -13.09 -11.43
CA LEU A 30 -10.40 -12.82 -11.97
C LEU A 30 -10.32 -12.23 -13.38
N LEU A 31 -9.46 -11.24 -13.60
CA LEU A 31 -9.28 -10.62 -14.93
C LEU A 31 -8.76 -11.64 -15.96
N GLN A 32 -7.82 -12.51 -15.56
CA GLN A 32 -7.30 -13.58 -16.41
C GLN A 32 -8.42 -14.55 -16.80
N LYS A 33 -9.25 -14.99 -15.84
CA LYS A 33 -10.41 -15.85 -16.09
C LYS A 33 -11.42 -15.20 -17.03
N LEU A 34 -11.71 -13.92 -16.83
CA LEU A 34 -12.60 -13.15 -17.72
C LEU A 34 -12.04 -13.08 -19.15
N ASN A 35 -10.74 -12.82 -19.30
CA ASN A 35 -10.09 -12.74 -20.61
C ASN A 35 -9.97 -14.10 -21.31
N ALA A 36 -9.92 -15.20 -20.55
CA ALA A 36 -9.86 -16.56 -21.08
C ALA A 36 -11.24 -17.11 -21.49
N MET A 37 -12.34 -16.48 -21.08
CA MET A 37 -13.68 -16.91 -21.49
C MET A 37 -13.91 -16.66 -22.98
N SER A 38 -14.34 -17.72 -23.68
CA SER A 38 -14.77 -17.65 -25.06
C SER A 38 -16.25 -17.29 -25.16
N LYS A 39 -16.61 -16.61 -26.25
CA LYS A 39 -18.00 -16.29 -26.56
C LYS A 39 -18.82 -17.58 -26.72
N PRO A 40 -20.01 -17.69 -26.11
CA PRO A 40 -20.85 -18.88 -26.24
C PRO A 40 -21.32 -19.06 -27.68
N ALA A 41 -21.21 -20.29 -28.19
CA ALA A 41 -21.68 -20.66 -29.53
C ALA A 41 -23.19 -20.91 -29.52
N LEU A 42 -23.99 -19.84 -29.63
CA LEU A 42 -25.45 -19.89 -29.54
C LEU A 42 -26.17 -20.18 -30.88
N GLY A 43 -25.42 -20.29 -31.99
CA GLY A 43 -25.97 -20.50 -33.33
C GLY A 43 -26.28 -19.20 -34.10
N THR A 44 -27.06 -19.29 -35.18
CA THR A 44 -27.29 -18.19 -36.15
C THR A 44 -28.71 -17.63 -36.16
N PHE A 45 -29.61 -18.18 -35.35
CA PHE A 45 -30.96 -17.66 -35.17
C PHE A 45 -30.95 -16.22 -34.65
N LEU A 46 -32.02 -15.47 -34.90
CA LEU A 46 -32.10 -14.05 -34.51
C LEU A 46 -31.91 -13.88 -32.99
N ASP A 47 -32.62 -14.66 -32.18
CA ASP A 47 -32.52 -14.61 -30.71
C ASP A 47 -31.12 -15.00 -30.22
N ALA A 48 -30.47 -15.95 -30.89
CA ALA A 48 -29.10 -16.35 -30.60
C ALA A 48 -28.12 -15.19 -30.84
N LYS A 49 -28.29 -14.44 -31.94
CA LYS A 49 -27.47 -13.25 -32.24
C LYS A 49 -27.64 -12.16 -31.20
N THR A 50 -28.89 -11.87 -30.81
CA THR A 50 -29.21 -10.88 -29.77
C THR A 50 -28.59 -11.27 -28.42
N THR A 51 -28.82 -12.51 -27.98
CA THR A 51 -28.26 -13.04 -26.73
C THR A 51 -26.72 -13.02 -26.74
N ALA A 52 -26.11 -13.34 -27.88
CA ALA A 52 -24.66 -13.32 -28.03
C ALA A 52 -24.09 -11.89 -27.96
N ALA A 53 -24.80 -10.89 -28.50
CA ALA A 53 -24.41 -9.49 -28.39
C ALA A 53 -24.57 -8.95 -26.96
N ASP A 54 -25.62 -9.35 -26.26
CA ASP A 54 -25.83 -9.01 -24.85
C ASP A 54 -24.76 -9.61 -23.96
N TYR A 55 -24.40 -10.89 -24.20
CA TYR A 55 -23.25 -11.53 -23.54
C TYR A 55 -21.97 -10.72 -23.75
N ASP A 56 -21.63 -10.36 -24.99
CA ASP A 56 -20.41 -9.59 -25.29
C ASP A 56 -20.41 -8.21 -24.61
N ARG A 57 -21.58 -7.57 -24.47
CA ARG A 57 -21.71 -6.31 -23.75
C ARG A 57 -21.41 -6.49 -22.27
N VAL A 58 -22.05 -7.48 -21.63
CA VAL A 58 -21.89 -7.77 -20.20
C VAL A 58 -20.47 -8.23 -19.89
N HIS A 59 -19.91 -9.13 -20.71
CA HIS A 59 -18.54 -9.61 -20.59
C HIS A 59 -17.53 -8.46 -20.63
N ARG A 60 -17.62 -7.57 -21.63
CA ARG A 60 -16.76 -6.37 -21.71
C ARG A 60 -16.90 -5.46 -20.50
N GLN A 61 -18.11 -5.27 -19.97
CA GLN A 61 -18.30 -4.49 -18.75
C GLN A 61 -17.61 -5.12 -17.54
N HIS A 62 -17.67 -6.45 -17.39
CA HIS A 62 -16.97 -7.15 -16.31
C HIS A 62 -15.45 -7.08 -16.46
N VAL A 63 -14.92 -7.26 -17.67
CA VAL A 63 -13.48 -7.10 -17.96
C VAL A 63 -13.01 -5.70 -17.57
N GLN A 64 -13.75 -4.65 -17.98
CA GLN A 64 -13.42 -3.27 -17.63
C GLN A 64 -13.45 -3.02 -16.12
N ARG A 65 -14.45 -3.56 -15.40
CA ARG A 65 -14.55 -3.42 -13.94
C ARG A 65 -13.39 -4.12 -13.23
N ALA A 66 -13.05 -5.34 -13.64
CA ALA A 66 -11.92 -6.07 -13.08
C ALA A 66 -10.59 -5.36 -13.33
N SER A 67 -10.38 -4.83 -14.55
CA SER A 67 -9.20 -4.02 -14.87
C SER A 67 -9.10 -2.76 -14.00
N ARG A 68 -10.20 -2.02 -13.81
CA ARG A 68 -10.22 -0.86 -12.91
C ARG A 68 -9.90 -1.22 -11.47
N LEU A 69 -10.38 -2.38 -11.00
CA LEU A 69 -10.08 -2.87 -9.66
C LEU A 69 -8.57 -3.14 -9.49
N VAL A 70 -7.94 -3.81 -10.47
CA VAL A 70 -6.49 -4.03 -10.47
C VAL A 70 -5.75 -2.70 -10.37
N SER A 71 -6.06 -1.72 -11.23
CA SER A 71 -5.39 -0.41 -11.21
C SER A 71 -5.62 0.35 -9.90
N ALA A 72 -6.80 0.26 -9.30
CA ALA A 72 -7.09 0.91 -8.02
C ALA A 72 -6.27 0.30 -6.86
N ILE A 73 -6.12 -1.02 -6.85
CA ILE A 73 -5.31 -1.72 -5.83
C ILE A 73 -3.83 -1.38 -6.00
N GLU A 74 -3.31 -1.36 -7.23
CA GLU A 74 -1.92 -0.94 -7.52
C GLU A 74 -1.66 0.51 -7.08
N ALA A 75 -2.60 1.42 -7.32
CA ALA A 75 -2.50 2.79 -6.82
C ALA A 75 -2.50 2.86 -5.29
N ALA A 76 -3.35 2.08 -4.63
CA ALA A 76 -3.40 2.01 -3.16
C ALA A 76 -2.10 1.42 -2.57
N GLN A 77 -1.50 0.42 -3.21
CA GLN A 77 -0.19 -0.12 -2.81
C GLN A 77 0.90 0.95 -2.94
N SER A 78 0.96 1.66 -4.06
CA SER A 78 1.94 2.73 -4.29
C SER A 78 1.83 3.86 -3.25
N ALA A 79 0.59 4.25 -2.91
CA ALA A 79 0.32 5.22 -1.86
C ALA A 79 0.77 4.70 -0.48
N THR A 80 0.43 3.45 -0.15
CA THR A 80 0.82 2.80 1.12
C THR A 80 2.33 2.70 1.26
N ASP A 81 3.04 2.30 0.19
CA ASP A 81 4.51 2.24 0.17
C ASP A 81 5.14 3.61 0.37
N SER A 82 4.54 4.65 -0.19
CA SER A 82 5.01 6.02 -0.01
C SER A 82 4.81 6.51 1.42
N ILE A 83 3.67 6.18 2.04
CA ILE A 83 3.43 6.46 3.46
C ILE A 83 4.45 5.72 4.33
N ILE A 84 4.63 4.41 4.15
CA ILE A 84 5.61 3.62 4.92
C ILE A 84 7.02 4.21 4.80
N ARG A 85 7.45 4.60 3.58
CA ARG A 85 8.75 5.26 3.37
C ARG A 85 8.87 6.58 4.14
N ASN A 86 7.87 7.45 4.03
CA ASN A 86 7.87 8.74 4.71
C ASN A 86 7.92 8.59 6.23
N TYR A 87 7.19 7.61 6.78
CA TYR A 87 7.24 7.28 8.19
C TYR A 87 8.63 6.80 8.61
N LYS A 88 9.22 5.83 7.91
CA LYS A 88 10.59 5.33 8.20
C LYS A 88 11.63 6.46 8.15
N THR A 89 11.54 7.36 7.19
CA THR A 89 12.46 8.51 7.09
C THR A 89 12.24 9.53 8.22
N THR A 90 10.99 9.80 8.60
CA THR A 90 10.69 10.74 9.69
C THR A 90 11.16 10.22 11.03
N GLU A 91 10.92 8.93 11.31
CA GLU A 91 11.44 8.28 12.52
C GLU A 91 12.98 8.25 12.53
N SER A 92 13.61 7.91 11.41
CA SER A 92 15.08 7.92 11.30
C SER A 92 15.66 9.32 11.58
N ARG A 93 15.02 10.38 11.08
CA ARG A 93 15.41 11.77 11.35
C ARG A 93 15.22 12.15 12.81
N ASN A 94 14.07 11.81 13.40
CA ASN A 94 13.81 12.09 14.81
C ASN A 94 14.79 11.35 15.73
N ALA A 95 15.12 10.10 15.41
CA ALA A 95 16.11 9.32 16.15
C ALA A 95 17.51 9.95 16.05
N ALA A 96 17.93 10.39 14.87
CA ALA A 96 19.19 11.10 14.67
C ALA A 96 19.25 12.42 15.44
N SER A 97 18.21 13.27 15.34
CA SER A 97 18.14 14.54 16.08
C SER A 97 18.08 14.33 17.59
N GLN A 98 17.39 13.29 18.10
CA GLN A 98 17.43 12.96 19.53
C GLN A 98 18.80 12.43 19.98
N ALA A 99 19.54 11.74 19.11
CA ALA A 99 20.91 11.31 19.42
C ALA A 99 21.86 12.51 19.48
N GLU A 100 21.68 13.49 18.59
CA GLU A 100 22.42 14.75 18.60
C GLU A 100 22.09 15.61 19.82
N ILE A 101 20.80 15.76 20.16
CA ILE A 101 20.36 16.47 21.38
C ILE A 101 20.91 15.78 22.64
N ARG A 102 20.90 14.44 22.69
CA ARG A 102 21.48 13.69 23.82
C ARG A 102 22.99 13.86 23.93
N ARG A 103 23.71 13.88 22.80
CA ARG A 103 25.15 14.20 22.79
C ARG A 103 25.42 15.62 23.28
N ALA A 104 24.69 16.60 22.74
CA ALA A 104 24.82 17.99 23.15
C ALA A 104 24.52 18.19 24.65
N LEU A 105 23.48 17.53 25.18
CA LEU A 105 23.15 17.58 26.60
C LEU A 105 24.17 16.83 27.49
N GLY A 106 24.74 15.72 27.01
CA GLY A 106 25.82 15.01 27.69
C GLY A 106 27.09 15.84 27.78
N ASP A 107 27.47 16.51 26.69
CA ASP A 107 28.62 17.42 26.64
C ASP A 107 28.41 18.64 27.57
N VAL A 108 27.21 19.21 27.61
CA VAL A 108 26.89 20.32 28.54
C VAL A 108 26.99 19.87 30.00
N THR A 109 26.64 18.62 30.31
CA THR A 109 26.73 18.09 31.69
C THR A 109 28.19 17.88 32.11
N LEU A 110 29.03 17.34 31.22
CA LEU A 110 30.47 17.21 31.42
C LEU A 110 31.18 18.57 31.60
N GLU A 111 30.75 19.57 30.82
CA GLU A 111 31.27 20.93 30.85
C GLU A 111 30.88 21.70 32.13
N LEU A 112 29.75 21.32 32.76
CA LEU A 112 29.30 21.85 34.04
C LEU A 112 30.00 21.16 35.23
N GLU A 113 30.22 19.84 35.17
CA GLU A 113 30.96 19.09 36.20
C GLU A 113 32.47 19.44 36.18
N GLY A 114 33.05 19.73 35.01
CA GLY A 114 34.44 20.19 34.89
C GLY A 114 34.68 21.64 35.36
N ARG A 115 33.62 22.45 35.55
CA ARG A 115 33.72 23.82 36.09
C ARG A 115 33.50 23.91 37.61
N SER A 116 33.04 22.86 38.26
CA SER A 116 32.85 22.83 39.73
C SER A 116 34.12 22.57 40.54
N ASP A 117 35.25 22.21 39.90
CA ASP A 117 36.56 21.99 40.57
C ASP A 117 37.51 23.19 40.41
N GLY A 118 37.00 24.41 40.57
CA GLY A 118 37.81 25.61 40.35
C GLY A 118 37.26 26.91 40.91
N GLN A 119 36.98 26.97 42.22
CA GLN A 119 37.34 28.05 43.16
C GLN A 119 36.72 27.86 44.54
#